data_AF-A0A6V8PB38-F1
#
_entry.id   AF-A0A6V8PB38-F1
#
_cell.length_a   1.000
_cell.length_b   1.000
_cell.length_c   1.000
_cell.angle_alpha   90.00
_cell.angle_beta   90.00
_cell.angle_gamma   90.00
#
_symmetry.space_group_name_H-M   'P 1'
#
loop_
_entity.id
_entity.type
_entity.pdbx_description
1 polymer ?
#
loop_
_entity_poly.entity_id
_entity_poly.type
_entity_poly.pdbx_seq_one_letter_code
_entity_poly.pdbx_strand_id
1 'polypeptide(L)' 'MGVTNEHSLGWAIAEKLHAAGAEVAFSYQGERLREKLERLTAGRPNQRLYQVDVTDEAALKAV' A
#
# COMPACT_ATOMS: atom_id res chain seq x y z
N MET A 1 3.73 2.70 -1.67
CA MET A 1 4.42 1.40 -1.47
C MET A 1 3.57 0.28 -2.04
N GLY A 2 4.06 -0.43 -3.04
CA GLY A 2 3.36 -1.61 -3.59
C GLY A 2 3.46 -2.79 -2.62
N VAL A 3 2.31 -3.28 -2.16
CA VAL A 3 2.24 -4.37 -1.17
C VAL A 3 1.28 -5.44 -1.66
N THR A 4 1.67 -6.71 -1.51
CA THR A 4 0.82 -7.86 -1.86
C THR A 4 0.35 -8.64 -0.64
N ASN A 5 1.14 -8.64 0.45
CA ASN A 5 0.84 -9.27 1.74
C ASN A 5 1.84 -8.84 2.83
N GLU A 6 1.65 -9.33 4.05
CA GLU A 6 2.49 -9.09 5.24
C GLU A 6 3.93 -9.65 5.14
N HIS A 7 4.18 -10.59 4.23
CA HIS A 7 5.51 -11.16 3.99
C HIS A 7 6.26 -10.46 2.85
N SER A 8 5.62 -9.49 2.18
CA SER A 8 6.22 -8.80 1.05
C SER A 8 7.32 -7.83 1.50
N LEU A 9 8.34 -7.65 0.65
CA LEU A 9 9.41 -6.68 0.92
C LEU A 9 8.86 -5.25 1.07
N GLY A 10 7.84 -4.89 0.28
CA GLY A 10 7.16 -3.61 0.38
C GLY A 10 6.55 -3.37 1.76
N TRP A 11 5.99 -4.42 2.37
CA TRP A 11 5.48 -4.35 3.74
C TRP A 11 6.61 -4.19 4.76
N ALA A 12 7.66 -5.01 4.67
CA ALA A 12 8.80 -4.92 5.58
C ALA A 12 9.47 -3.54 5.57
N ILE A 13 9.57 -2.90 4.40
CA ILE A 13 10.07 -1.53 4.27
C ILE A 13 9.08 -0.53 4.91
N ALA A 14 7.78 -0.67 4.63
CA ALA A 14 6.76 0.20 5.21
C ALA A 14 6.75 0.14 6.75
N GLU A 15 7.00 -1.03 7.36
CA GLU A 15 7.14 -1.17 8.81
C GLU A 15 8.30 -0.33 9.35
N LYS A 16 9.46 -0.39 8.69
CA LYS A 16 10.64 0.38 9.13
C LYS A 16 10.42 1.88 8.98
N LEU A 17 9.75 2.30 7.91
CA LEU A 17 9.40 3.70 7.69
C LEU A 17 8.40 4.20 8.75
N HIS A 18 7.34 3.45 9.02
CA HIS A 18 6.39 3.79 10.09
C HIS A 18 7.07 3.84 11.46
N ALA A 19 7.95 2.89 11.78
CA ALA A 19 8.70 2.89 13.03
C ALA A 19 9.63 4.11 13.17
N ALA A 20 10.08 4.67 12.04
CA ALA A 20 10.86 5.91 12.00
C ALA A 20 9.99 7.18 12.03
N GLY A 21 8.65 7.04 12.13
CA GLY A 21 7.71 8.17 12.18
C GLY A 21 7.32 8.73 10.81
N ALA A 22 7.65 8.05 9.71
CA ALA A 22 7.24 8.47 8.38
C ALA A 22 5.78 8.11 8.10
N GLU A 23 5.08 8.95 7.35
CA GLU A 23 3.76 8.61 6.80
C GLU A 23 3.92 7.81 5.51
N VAL A 24 3.28 6.64 5.42
CA VAL A 24 3.39 5.74 4.27
C VAL A 24 2.04 5.54 3.61
N ALA A 25 1.96 5.85 2.31
CA ALA A 25 0.85 5.47 1.45
C ALA A 25 1.10 4.10 0.79
N PHE A 26 0.05 3.30 0.65
CA PHE A 26 0.10 1.98 0.04
C PHE A 26 -0.65 1.98 -1.29
N SER A 27 -0.11 1.25 -2.26
CA SER A 27 -0.78 1.02 -3.54
C SER A 27 -1.00 -0.48 -3.76
N TYR A 28 -2.07 -0.81 -4.47
CA TYR A 28 -2.44 -2.18 -4.79
C TYR A 28 -2.98 -2.31 -6.22
N GLN A 29 -2.78 -3.48 -6.82
CA GLN A 29 -3.28 -3.79 -8.16
C GLN A 29 -4.57 -4.61 -8.08
N GLY A 30 -5.68 -3.99 -8.50
CA GLY A 30 -6.99 -4.62 -8.55
C GLY A 30 -7.65 -4.89 -7.19
N GLU A 31 -8.98 -5.06 -7.22
CA GLU A 31 -9.82 -5.14 -6.02
C GLU A 31 -9.52 -6.34 -5.10
N ARG A 32 -8.99 -7.45 -5.63
CA ARG A 32 -8.70 -8.66 -4.83
C ARG A 32 -7.63 -8.41 -3.75
N LEU A 33 -6.73 -7.47 -3.98
CA LEU A 33 -5.69 -7.11 -3.01
C LEU A 33 -6.15 -6.05 -2.00
N ARG A 34 -7.22 -5.31 -2.32
CA ARG A 34 -7.75 -4.25 -1.46
C ARG A 34 -8.12 -4.75 -0.08
N GLU A 35 -8.99 -5.76 0.00
CA GLU A 35 -9.48 -6.29 1.28
C GLU A 35 -8.32 -6.79 2.17
N LYS A 36 -7.32 -7.43 1.55
CA LYS A 36 -6.13 -7.89 2.27
C LYS A 36 -5.33 -6.71 2.82
N LEU A 37 -5.12 -5.66 2.02
CA LEU A 37 -4.43 -4.46 2.46
C LEU A 37 -5.20 -3.71 3.54
N GLU A 38 -6.51 -3.56 3.40
CA GLU A 38 -7.36 -2.91 4.40
C GLU A 38 -7.26 -3.65 5.74
N ARG A 39 -7.31 -4.98 5.74
CA ARG A 39 -7.12 -5.78 6.95
C ARG A 39 -5.72 -5.68 7.52
N LEU A 40 -4.71 -5.72 6.66
CA LEU A 40 -3.30 -5.63 7.05
C LEU A 40 -2.93 -4.26 7.64
N THR A 41 -3.60 -3.23 7.16
CA THR A 41 -3.38 -1.85 7.58
C THR A 41 -4.39 -1.35 8.60
N ALA A 42 -5.36 -2.19 9.00
CA ALA A 42 -6.35 -1.86 10.01
C ALA A 42 -5.68 -1.48 11.34
N GLY A 43 -6.16 -0.40 11.96
CA GLY A 43 -5.65 0.07 13.25
C GLY A 43 -4.40 0.96 13.17
N ARG A 44 -3.94 1.29 11.97
CA ARG A 44 -2.85 2.25 11.78
C ARG A 44 -3.39 3.65 11.46
N PRO A 45 -2.75 4.72 11.97
CA PRO A 45 -3.15 6.09 11.70
C PRO A 45 -2.75 6.52 10.28
N ASN A 46 -3.57 7.38 9.67
CA ASN A 46 -3.29 8.03 8.37
C ASN A 46 -3.11 7.06 7.19
N GLN A 47 -3.80 5.92 7.19
CA GLN A 47 -3.76 4.97 6.08
C GLN A 47 -4.32 5.57 4.79
N ARG A 48 -3.47 5.67 3.77
CA ARG A 48 -3.90 5.99 2.41
C ARG A 48 -3.64 4.79 1.52
N LEU A 49 -4.70 4.27 0.92
CA LEU A 49 -4.67 3.13 0.02
C LEU A 49 -5.10 3.59 -1.38
N TYR A 50 -4.30 3.31 -2.39
CA TYR A 50 -4.55 3.70 -3.78
C TYR A 50 -4.57 2.47 -4.68
N GLN A 51 -5.61 2.34 -5.50
CA GLN A 51 -5.59 1.37 -6.58
C GLN A 51 -4.73 1.91 -7.71
N VAL A 52 -3.61 1.26 -8.00
CA VAL A 52 -2.66 1.68 -9.04
C VAL A 52 -2.19 0.46 -9.80
N ASP A 53 -2.47 0.44 -11.11
CA ASP A 53 -1.84 -0.50 -12.03
C ASP A 53 -0.66 0.20 -12.71
N VAL A 54 0.56 -0.28 -12.46
CA VAL A 54 1.79 0.30 -13.01
C VAL A 54 1.97 0.03 -14.51
N THR A 55 1.18 -0.88 -15.07
CA THR A 55 1.17 -1.16 -16.52
C THR A 55 0.25 -0.22 -17.30
N ASP A 56 -0.61 0.53 -16.60
CA ASP A 56 -1.51 1.54 -17.16
C ASP A 56 -1.00 2.95 -16.83
N GLU A 57 -0.50 3.64 -17.85
CA GLU A 57 0.03 5.00 -17.71
C GLU A 57 -1.05 6.01 -17.29
N ALA A 58 -2.33 5.79 -17.65
CA ALA A 58 -3.42 6.65 -17.23
C ALA A 58 -3.70 6.47 -15.72
N ALA A 59 -3.65 5.23 -15.23
CA ALA A 59 -3.79 4.93 -13.80
C ALA A 59 -2.65 5.56 -12.97
N LEU A 60 -1.42 5.60 -13.50
CA LEU A 60 -0.28 6.24 -12.84
C LEU A 60 -0.43 7.76 -12.69
N LYS A 61 -1.08 8.44 -13.64
CA LYS A 61 -1.27 9.90 -13.61
C LYS A 61 -2.45 10.35 -12.75
N ALA A 62 -3.35 9.43 -12.39
CA ALA A 62 -4.59 9.74 -11.66
C ALA A 62 -4.45 9.71 -10.12
N VAL A 63 -3.24 9.45 -9.61
CA VAL A 63 -2.95 9.16 -8.19
C VAL A 63 -2.15 10.29 -7.55
#